data_AF-A0A843AP00-F1
#
_entry.id   AF-A0A843AP00-F1
#
_cell.length_a   1.000
_cell.length_b   1.000
_cell.length_c   1.000
_cell.angle_alpha   90.00
_cell.angle_beta   90.00
_cell.angle_gamma   90.00
#
_symmetry.space_group_name_H-M   'P 1'
#
loop_
_entity.id
_entity.type
_entity.pdbx_description
1 polymer ?
#
loop_
_entity_poly.entity_id
_entity_poly.type
_entity_poly.pdbx_seq_one_letter_code
_entity_poly.pdbx_strand_id
1 'polypeptide(L)'
;DPNVACVVALLAPTDLVDISSVARTLTAFAGSSPKPIVTSFVGGKEMMAPIDMLKAAGVPNYPSPERGIRALAAMVEHRRSLDRKESHAVRPMDADHEAVREVISSVRSEGRLQLSEGEGKRILKAYGIATPQEGIAHDLASAQKLARDIGYPVVMKVESPDIAHKTDVGGVVLNIDDDQELERSYQVMLSKVREKLPNAKVTGVSIQKMVKGREVIVGMVRDDQFGPVITFGLGGIFVEILRDVTQGIAPLDRDDVERMVRSIRAYPMLAGARGKRPGDIPALVEIILKISQMAMEVPDLEELEMNPVMVGDEGTGVIAVDALVTIKGEQQ
;
A
#
# COMPACT_ATOMS: atom_id res chain seq x y z
N ASP A 1 -3.75 38.59 17.19
CA ASP A 1 -2.51 38.12 17.87
C ASP A 1 -1.63 37.36 16.88
N PRO A 2 -0.38 37.79 16.63
CA PRO A 2 0.58 37.08 15.79
C PRO A 2 0.97 35.69 16.32
N ASN A 3 0.80 35.40 17.60
CA ASN A 3 1.17 34.12 18.21
C ASN A 3 0.11 33.00 18.05
N VAL A 4 -1.06 33.32 17.48
CA VAL A 4 -2.13 32.35 17.25
C VAL A 4 -1.99 31.76 15.84
N ALA A 5 -1.87 30.45 15.68
CA ALA A 5 -1.76 29.83 14.35
C ALA A 5 -3.11 29.35 13.78
N CYS A 6 -4.05 29.00 14.65
CA CYS A 6 -5.38 28.51 14.29
C CYS A 6 -6.37 28.79 15.43
N VAL A 7 -7.66 28.64 15.16
CA VAL A 7 -8.71 28.71 16.18
C VAL A 7 -9.48 27.39 16.19
N VAL A 8 -9.66 26.84 17.39
CA VAL A 8 -10.49 25.66 17.64
C VAL A 8 -11.61 26.08 18.59
N ALA A 9 -12.85 26.09 18.10
CA ALA A 9 -14.01 26.38 18.94
C ALA A 9 -14.71 25.08 19.34
N LEU A 10 -14.66 24.76 20.63
CA LEU A 10 -15.31 23.58 21.21
C LEU A 10 -16.55 24.03 21.96
N LEU A 11 -17.70 23.44 21.64
CA LEU A 11 -18.96 23.82 22.27
C LEU A 11 -19.84 22.60 22.50
N ALA A 12 -20.40 22.53 23.70
CA ALA A 12 -21.46 21.60 24.07
C ALA A 12 -22.67 22.41 24.59
N PRO A 13 -23.91 21.88 24.48
CA PRO A 13 -25.09 22.56 24.98
C PRO A 13 -24.96 22.86 26.47
N THR A 14 -25.16 24.13 26.82
CA THR A 14 -25.29 24.60 28.18
C THR A 14 -26.33 25.70 28.20
N ASP A 15 -27.08 25.84 29.28
CA ASP A 15 -28.15 26.85 29.41
C ASP A 15 -27.63 28.30 29.39
N LEU A 16 -26.31 28.49 29.41
CA LEU A 16 -25.64 29.78 29.56
C LEU A 16 -25.16 30.39 28.25
N VAL A 17 -25.17 29.63 27.14
CA VAL A 17 -24.54 30.04 25.88
C VAL A 17 -25.52 29.96 24.72
N ASP A 18 -25.73 31.08 24.02
CA ASP A 18 -26.42 31.09 22.73
C ASP A 18 -25.50 30.52 21.64
N ILE A 19 -25.63 29.21 21.42
CA ILE A 19 -24.89 28.43 20.42
C ILE A 19 -25.02 29.03 19.02
N SER A 20 -26.21 29.53 18.66
CA SER A 20 -26.46 30.12 17.33
C SER A 20 -25.73 31.45 17.17
N SER A 21 -25.63 32.25 18.23
CA SER A 21 -24.84 33.48 18.23
C SER A 21 -23.34 33.21 18.07
N VAL A 22 -22.82 32.17 18.75
CA VAL A 22 -21.42 31.76 18.58
C VAL A 22 -21.15 31.32 17.14
N ALA A 23 -22.01 30.47 16.58
CA ALA A 23 -21.86 30.02 15.19
C ALA A 23 -21.93 31.19 14.20
N ARG A 24 -22.89 32.13 14.35
CA ARG A 24 -22.94 33.36 13.53
C ARG A 24 -21.65 34.17 13.60
N THR A 25 -21.10 34.33 14.81
CA THR A 25 -19.84 35.04 15.02
C THR A 25 -18.70 34.36 14.26
N LEU A 26 -18.58 33.04 14.35
CA LEU A 26 -17.56 32.27 13.63
C LEU A 26 -17.73 32.36 12.11
N THR A 27 -18.97 32.30 11.60
CA THR A 27 -19.24 32.44 10.17
C THR A 27 -18.84 33.80 9.61
N ALA A 28 -18.92 34.87 10.40
CA ALA A 28 -18.48 36.20 9.97
C ALA A 28 -16.95 36.28 9.69
N PHE A 29 -16.17 35.36 10.27
CA PHE A 29 -14.73 35.24 10.02
C PHE A 29 -14.39 34.22 8.92
N ALA A 30 -15.37 33.50 8.39
CA ALA A 30 -15.16 32.53 7.33
C ALA A 30 -14.72 33.22 6.03
N GLY A 31 -13.66 32.72 5.41
CA GLY A 31 -13.08 33.30 4.18
C GLY A 31 -12.34 34.64 4.33
N SER A 32 -12.50 35.34 5.47
CA SER A 32 -11.83 36.62 5.76
C SER A 32 -10.63 36.48 6.69
N SER A 33 -10.55 35.38 7.46
CA SER A 33 -9.39 35.07 8.31
C SER A 33 -8.31 34.32 7.52
N PRO A 34 -7.03 34.75 7.59
CA PRO A 34 -5.92 33.98 7.03
C PRO A 34 -5.57 32.74 7.87
N LYS A 35 -6.17 32.59 9.07
CA LYS A 35 -5.93 31.49 9.99
C LYS A 35 -7.09 30.50 9.96
N PRO A 36 -6.83 29.19 9.90
CA PRO A 36 -7.88 28.19 9.86
C PRO A 36 -8.70 28.21 11.14
N ILE A 37 -10.02 28.09 10.98
CA ILE A 37 -11.00 27.97 12.05
C ILE A 37 -11.64 26.60 11.91
N VAL A 38 -11.56 25.78 12.96
CA VAL A 38 -12.27 24.51 13.04
C VAL A 38 -13.16 24.50 14.27
N THR A 39 -14.28 23.79 14.16
CA THR A 39 -15.27 23.70 15.25
C THR A 39 -15.49 22.26 15.67
N SER A 40 -15.86 22.05 16.93
CA SER A 40 -16.44 20.81 17.42
C SER A 40 -17.61 21.13 18.32
N PHE A 41 -18.76 21.32 17.67
CA PHE A 41 -20.06 21.53 18.29
C PHE A 41 -20.70 20.15 18.42
N VAL A 42 -20.85 19.70 19.66
CA VAL A 42 -21.30 18.34 20.01
C VAL A 42 -22.50 18.40 20.93
N GLY A 43 -23.53 17.57 20.75
CA GLY A 43 -24.64 17.49 21.72
C GLY A 43 -26.07 17.57 21.15
N GLY A 44 -26.40 16.77 20.13
CA GLY A 44 -27.79 16.52 19.75
C GLY A 44 -28.43 17.58 18.84
N LYS A 45 -29.78 17.56 18.75
CA LYS A 45 -30.56 18.27 17.70
C LYS A 45 -30.36 19.79 17.69
N GLU A 46 -30.16 20.40 18.84
CA GLU A 46 -29.97 21.86 18.97
C GLU A 46 -28.69 22.35 18.27
N MET A 47 -27.71 21.47 18.09
CA MET A 47 -26.48 21.77 17.37
C MET A 47 -26.62 21.69 15.85
N MET A 48 -27.68 21.09 15.30
CA MET A 48 -27.79 20.85 13.86
C MET A 48 -27.81 22.16 13.05
N ALA A 49 -28.70 23.09 13.38
CA ALA A 49 -28.80 24.35 12.65
C ALA A 49 -27.52 25.22 12.75
N PRO A 50 -26.88 25.37 13.92
CA PRO A 50 -25.55 25.99 14.02
C PRO A 50 -24.47 25.30 13.18
N ILE A 51 -24.42 23.96 13.18
CA ILE A 51 -23.45 23.19 12.39
C ILE A 51 -23.67 23.39 10.89
N ASP A 52 -24.91 23.37 10.42
CA ASP A 52 -25.24 23.55 9.01
C ASP A 52 -24.88 24.96 8.54
N MET A 53 -25.12 25.97 9.39
CA MET A 53 -24.68 27.35 9.15
C MET A 53 -23.15 27.46 9.04
N LEU A 54 -22.40 26.80 9.93
CA LEU A 54 -20.94 26.75 9.85
C LEU A 54 -20.45 26.10 8.55
N LYS A 55 -21.01 24.94 8.20
CA LYS A 55 -20.65 24.21 6.96
C LYS A 55 -20.96 25.02 5.71
N ALA A 56 -22.11 25.68 5.65
CA ALA A 56 -22.50 26.52 4.52
C ALA A 56 -21.56 27.72 4.32
N ALA A 57 -20.97 28.22 5.41
CA ALA A 57 -19.96 29.27 5.37
C ALA A 57 -18.53 28.76 5.09
N GLY A 58 -18.32 27.45 4.95
CA GLY A 58 -16.99 26.84 4.75
C GLY A 58 -16.18 26.64 6.03
N VAL A 59 -16.82 26.70 7.22
CA VAL A 59 -16.17 26.38 8.50
C VAL A 59 -16.47 24.93 8.87
N PRO A 60 -15.47 24.03 8.89
CA PRO A 60 -15.70 22.62 9.19
C PRO A 60 -16.06 22.40 10.66
N ASN A 61 -17.04 21.51 10.88
CA ASN A 61 -17.39 21.02 12.21
C ASN A 61 -17.07 19.53 12.34
N TYR A 62 -16.26 19.19 13.34
CA TYR A 62 -15.84 17.83 13.63
C TYR A 62 -16.65 17.22 14.77
N PRO A 63 -17.04 15.94 14.67
CA PRO A 63 -17.82 15.26 15.71
C PRO A 63 -17.11 15.14 17.06
N SER A 64 -15.79 15.32 17.09
CA SER A 64 -15.02 15.34 18.33
C SER A 64 -13.85 16.33 18.24
N PRO A 65 -13.40 16.90 19.37
CA PRO A 65 -12.25 17.79 19.41
C PRO A 65 -10.99 17.15 18.80
N GLU A 66 -10.75 15.86 19.09
CA GLU A 66 -9.57 15.12 18.62
C GLU A 66 -9.52 15.04 17.09
N ARG A 67 -10.68 14.88 16.43
CA ARG A 67 -10.77 14.87 14.97
C ARG A 67 -10.43 16.25 14.39
N GLY A 68 -10.90 17.32 15.03
CA GLY A 68 -10.57 18.69 14.63
C GLY A 68 -9.07 19.00 14.79
N ILE A 69 -8.46 18.58 15.90
CA ILE A 69 -7.02 18.72 16.12
C ILE A 69 -6.22 17.90 15.12
N ARG A 70 -6.62 16.66 14.82
CA ARG A 70 -5.96 15.83 13.79
C ARG A 70 -6.02 16.47 12.41
N ALA A 71 -7.15 17.08 12.04
CA ALA A 71 -7.27 17.79 10.77
C ALA A 71 -6.31 18.99 10.70
N LEU A 72 -6.22 19.78 11.77
CA LEU A 72 -5.25 20.89 11.84
C LEU A 72 -3.80 20.39 11.81
N ALA A 73 -3.49 19.31 12.51
CA ALA A 73 -2.16 18.68 12.48
C ALA A 73 -1.79 18.25 11.05
N ALA A 74 -2.72 17.61 10.33
CA ALA A 74 -2.54 17.24 8.92
C ALA A 74 -2.32 18.47 8.02
N MET A 75 -3.04 19.57 8.24
CA MET A 75 -2.81 20.83 7.51
C MET A 75 -1.41 21.41 7.76
N VAL A 76 -0.92 21.34 9.00
CA VAL A 76 0.43 21.77 9.36
C VAL A 76 1.47 20.87 8.71
N GLU A 77 1.28 19.56 8.74
CA GLU A 77 2.15 18.59 8.07
C GLU A 77 2.19 18.81 6.56
N HIS A 78 1.03 19.03 5.94
CA HIS A 78 0.94 19.36 4.52
C HIS A 78 1.65 20.68 4.20
N ARG A 79 1.43 21.73 5.01
CA ARG A 79 2.13 23.01 4.82
C ARG A 79 3.64 22.85 4.99
N ARG A 80 4.10 22.08 5.97
CA ARG A 80 5.53 21.75 6.15
C ARG A 80 6.07 21.01 4.93
N SER A 81 5.31 20.09 4.35
CA SER A 81 5.68 19.41 3.11
C SER A 81 5.82 20.40 1.93
N LEU A 82 4.91 21.37 1.79
CA LEU A 82 5.02 22.42 0.76
C LEU A 82 6.17 23.42 1.01
N ASP A 83 6.41 23.79 2.27
CA ASP A 83 7.44 24.77 2.67
C ASP A 83 8.85 24.18 2.72
N ARG A 84 8.98 22.85 2.56
CA ARG A 84 10.27 22.21 2.29
C ARG A 84 10.76 22.69 0.91
N LYS A 85 11.43 23.85 0.92
CA LYS A 85 11.99 24.55 -0.26
C LYS A 85 12.98 23.70 -1.09
N GLU A 86 13.40 22.53 -0.59
CA GLU A 86 14.49 21.73 -1.14
C GLU A 86 14.41 20.24 -0.78
N SER A 87 13.28 19.72 -0.26
CA SER A 87 13.27 18.32 0.22
C SER A 87 13.22 17.35 -0.95
N HIS A 88 14.43 17.03 -1.41
CA HIS A 88 14.81 15.91 -2.23
C HIS A 88 13.93 15.76 -3.48
N ALA A 89 14.37 16.35 -4.60
CA ALA A 89 14.19 15.65 -5.86
C ALA A 89 14.58 14.19 -5.58
N VAL A 90 13.60 13.29 -5.56
CA VAL A 90 13.84 11.85 -5.57
C VAL A 90 14.88 11.70 -6.65
N ARG A 91 16.13 11.36 -6.27
CA ARG A 91 17.18 11.21 -7.28
C ARG A 91 16.59 10.19 -8.23
N PRO A 92 16.34 10.54 -9.51
CA PRO A 92 15.67 9.63 -10.42
C PRO A 92 16.46 8.33 -10.38
N MET A 93 15.83 7.28 -9.88
CA MET A 93 16.46 5.97 -9.90
C MET A 93 16.33 5.47 -11.33
N ASP A 94 17.36 4.79 -11.81
CA ASP A 94 17.33 4.22 -13.15
C ASP A 94 16.14 3.26 -13.27
N ALA A 95 15.29 3.53 -14.24
CA ALA A 95 14.10 2.72 -14.53
C ALA A 95 14.03 2.40 -16.03
N ASP A 96 13.68 1.17 -16.35
CA ASP A 96 13.43 0.74 -17.73
C ASP A 96 11.99 1.06 -18.13
N HIS A 97 11.75 2.32 -18.51
CA HIS A 97 10.42 2.79 -18.91
C HIS A 97 9.90 2.11 -20.18
N GLU A 98 10.79 1.59 -21.03
CA GLU A 98 10.39 0.89 -22.25
C GLU A 98 9.80 -0.48 -21.89
N ALA A 99 10.48 -1.25 -21.02
CA ALA A 99 9.95 -2.52 -20.52
C ALA A 99 8.58 -2.37 -19.84
N VAL A 100 8.37 -1.29 -19.08
CA VAL A 100 7.07 -1.00 -18.45
C VAL A 100 6.00 -0.71 -19.50
N ARG A 101 6.30 0.14 -20.49
CA ARG A 101 5.36 0.46 -21.58
C ARG A 101 5.00 -0.77 -22.40
N GLU A 102 5.97 -1.64 -22.69
CA GLU A 102 5.73 -2.90 -23.39
C GLU A 102 4.74 -3.79 -22.62
N VAL A 103 4.98 -4.02 -21.32
CA VAL A 103 4.09 -4.84 -20.48
C VAL A 103 2.67 -4.28 -20.46
N ILE A 104 2.51 -2.97 -20.22
CA ILE A 104 1.19 -2.32 -20.19
C ILE A 104 0.51 -2.43 -21.56
N SER A 105 1.24 -2.19 -22.65
CA SER A 105 0.68 -2.27 -24.01
C SER A 105 0.23 -3.69 -24.38
N SER A 106 0.99 -4.72 -23.99
CA SER A 106 0.63 -6.13 -24.20
C SER A 106 -0.67 -6.47 -23.48
N VAL A 107 -0.76 -6.12 -22.20
CA VAL A 107 -1.95 -6.37 -21.36
C VAL A 107 -3.18 -5.67 -21.94
N ARG A 108 -3.05 -4.41 -22.38
CA ARG A 108 -4.13 -3.68 -23.06
C ARG A 108 -4.55 -4.33 -24.37
N SER A 109 -3.60 -4.77 -25.19
CA SER A 109 -3.89 -5.42 -26.48
C SER A 109 -4.68 -6.72 -26.34
N GLU A 110 -4.58 -7.36 -25.17
CA GLU A 110 -5.36 -8.54 -24.81
C GLU A 110 -6.72 -8.21 -24.18
N GLY A 111 -7.07 -6.92 -24.07
CA GLY A 111 -8.32 -6.46 -23.46
C GLY A 111 -8.37 -6.65 -21.93
N ARG A 112 -7.21 -6.79 -21.29
CA ARG A 112 -7.10 -6.95 -19.83
C ARG A 112 -6.72 -5.62 -19.17
N LEU A 113 -7.13 -5.47 -17.91
CA LEU A 113 -6.69 -4.38 -17.03
C LEU A 113 -5.90 -4.89 -15.81
N GLN A 114 -5.99 -6.18 -15.52
CA GLN A 114 -5.25 -6.84 -14.47
C GLN A 114 -4.08 -7.61 -15.06
N LEU A 115 -2.89 -7.39 -14.49
CA LEU A 115 -1.67 -8.07 -14.88
C LEU A 115 -1.59 -9.43 -14.17
N SER A 116 -0.92 -10.39 -14.83
CA SER A 116 -0.47 -11.61 -14.15
C SER A 116 0.64 -11.28 -13.14
N GLU A 117 0.88 -12.20 -12.20
CA GLU A 117 1.96 -12.05 -11.20
C GLU A 117 3.33 -11.85 -11.88
N GLY A 118 3.60 -12.58 -12.96
CA GLY A 118 4.83 -12.45 -13.74
C GLY A 118 4.96 -11.10 -14.46
N GLU A 119 3.86 -10.58 -15.02
CA GLU A 119 3.81 -9.26 -15.65
C GLU A 119 4.06 -8.14 -14.61
N GLY A 120 3.41 -8.22 -13.44
CA GLY A 120 3.63 -7.29 -12.33
C GLY A 120 5.09 -7.31 -11.86
N LYS A 121 5.68 -8.49 -11.70
CA LYS A 121 7.10 -8.65 -11.33
C LYS A 121 8.06 -8.10 -12.39
N ARG A 122 7.71 -8.14 -13.69
CA ARG A 122 8.51 -7.47 -14.72
C ARG A 122 8.53 -5.95 -14.53
N ILE A 123 7.39 -5.35 -14.18
CA ILE A 123 7.34 -3.91 -13.85
C ILE A 123 8.19 -3.61 -12.61
N LEU A 124 8.10 -4.43 -11.56
CA LEU A 124 8.96 -4.28 -10.37
C LEU A 124 10.46 -4.33 -10.72
N LYS A 125 10.87 -5.31 -11.53
CA LYS A 125 12.27 -5.45 -11.99
C LYS A 125 12.74 -4.26 -12.82
N ALA A 126 11.87 -3.66 -13.64
CA ALA A 126 12.18 -2.46 -14.42
C ALA A 126 12.55 -1.26 -13.54
N TYR A 127 12.08 -1.22 -12.29
CA TYR A 127 12.45 -0.24 -11.26
C TYR A 127 13.56 -0.75 -10.30
N GLY A 128 14.22 -1.86 -10.66
CA GLY A 128 15.27 -2.46 -9.85
C GLY A 128 14.78 -3.01 -8.50
N ILE A 129 13.51 -3.41 -8.40
CA ILE A 129 12.95 -4.09 -7.22
C ILE A 129 13.19 -5.59 -7.38
N ALA A 130 13.86 -6.19 -6.39
CA ALA A 130 14.21 -7.60 -6.44
C ALA A 130 12.97 -8.48 -6.23
N THR A 131 12.83 -9.50 -7.07
CA THR A 131 11.82 -10.56 -6.93
C THR A 131 12.53 -11.91 -6.86
N PRO A 132 11.92 -12.97 -6.29
CA PRO A 132 12.54 -14.28 -6.26
C PRO A 132 12.78 -14.82 -7.67
N GLN A 133 13.78 -15.70 -7.79
CA GLN A 133 13.95 -16.51 -8.99
C GLN A 133 12.73 -17.41 -9.16
N GLU A 134 12.19 -17.47 -10.37
CA GLU A 134 10.99 -18.25 -10.67
C GLU A 134 10.94 -18.70 -12.12
N GLY A 135 10.10 -19.67 -12.40
CA GLY A 135 9.74 -20.10 -13.75
C GLY A 135 8.39 -20.78 -13.80
N ILE A 136 7.75 -20.77 -14.97
CA ILE A 136 6.47 -21.43 -15.19
C ILE A 136 6.72 -22.83 -15.77
N ALA A 137 6.12 -23.84 -15.15
CA ALA A 137 6.08 -25.22 -15.61
C ALA A 137 4.68 -25.58 -16.12
N HIS A 138 4.62 -26.28 -17.24
CA HIS A 138 3.37 -26.76 -17.84
C HIS A 138 3.10 -28.24 -17.55
N ASP A 139 4.07 -28.94 -16.97
CA ASP A 139 3.98 -30.33 -16.55
C ASP A 139 4.86 -30.60 -15.32
N LEU A 140 4.72 -31.78 -14.72
CA LEU A 140 5.50 -32.16 -13.53
C LEU A 140 7.01 -32.24 -13.82
N ALA A 141 7.41 -32.73 -14.99
CA ALA A 141 8.81 -32.91 -15.34
C ALA A 141 9.55 -31.56 -15.45
N SER A 142 8.92 -30.57 -16.09
CA SER A 142 9.40 -29.19 -16.15
C SER A 142 9.39 -28.52 -14.79
N ALA A 143 8.40 -28.79 -13.93
CA ALA A 143 8.37 -28.28 -12.56
C ALA A 143 9.54 -28.78 -11.72
N GLN A 144 9.84 -30.09 -11.76
CA GLN A 144 10.99 -30.67 -11.08
C GLN A 144 12.32 -30.14 -11.63
N LYS A 145 12.43 -29.97 -12.96
CA LYS A 145 13.61 -29.36 -13.56
C LYS A 145 13.83 -27.93 -13.05
N LEU A 146 12.80 -27.09 -13.08
CA LEU A 146 12.87 -25.72 -12.57
C LEU A 146 13.24 -25.68 -11.09
N ALA A 147 12.67 -26.58 -10.28
CA ALA A 147 12.96 -26.64 -8.84
C ALA A 147 14.44 -26.99 -8.58
N ARG A 148 15.03 -27.91 -9.35
CA ARG A 148 16.46 -28.20 -9.28
C ARG A 148 17.34 -27.05 -9.75
N ASP A 149 16.93 -26.36 -10.82
CA ASP A 149 17.68 -25.22 -11.38
C ASP A 149 17.64 -24.00 -10.42
N ILE A 150 16.53 -23.77 -9.71
CA ILE A 150 16.35 -22.72 -8.70
C ILE A 150 17.00 -23.12 -7.36
N GLY A 151 16.97 -24.41 -7.04
CA GLY A 151 17.44 -24.99 -5.79
C GLY A 151 16.39 -24.91 -4.67
N TYR A 152 16.19 -26.05 -4.00
CA TYR A 152 15.30 -26.20 -2.85
C TYR A 152 15.73 -25.37 -1.61
N PRO A 153 14.82 -25.04 -0.68
CA PRO A 153 13.37 -25.22 -0.80
C PRO A 153 12.74 -24.27 -1.83
N VAL A 154 11.65 -24.71 -2.44
CA VAL A 154 10.86 -23.94 -3.41
C VAL A 154 9.41 -23.76 -2.96
N VAL A 155 8.75 -22.82 -3.61
CA VAL A 155 7.32 -22.54 -3.53
C VAL A 155 6.71 -22.93 -4.87
N MET A 156 5.52 -23.51 -4.83
CA MET A 156 4.72 -23.81 -6.01
C MET A 156 3.39 -23.06 -5.94
N LYS A 157 3.05 -22.32 -6.99
CA LYS A 157 1.80 -21.58 -7.11
C LYS A 157 1.06 -21.98 -8.39
N VAL A 158 -0.26 -22.06 -8.35
CA VAL A 158 -1.06 -22.25 -9.56
C VAL A 158 -1.00 -21.00 -10.44
N GLU A 159 -0.81 -21.20 -11.74
CA GLU A 159 -0.91 -20.12 -12.74
C GLU A 159 -2.25 -20.24 -13.45
N SER A 160 -3.11 -19.24 -13.29
CA SER A 160 -4.43 -19.20 -13.91
C SER A 160 -4.97 -17.76 -13.96
N PRO A 161 -5.47 -17.29 -15.12
CA PRO A 161 -6.15 -16.00 -15.21
C PRO A 161 -7.46 -15.94 -14.40
N ASP A 162 -8.05 -17.09 -14.09
CA ASP A 162 -9.33 -17.19 -13.39
C ASP A 162 -9.16 -17.24 -11.85
N ILE A 163 -7.91 -17.22 -11.35
CA ILE A 163 -7.59 -17.40 -9.92
C ILE A 163 -6.69 -16.26 -9.44
N ALA A 164 -7.30 -15.18 -8.96
CA ALA A 164 -6.58 -14.09 -8.31
C ALA A 164 -6.05 -14.48 -6.91
N HIS A 165 -6.93 -14.99 -6.03
CA HIS A 165 -6.59 -15.40 -4.66
C HIS A 165 -6.20 -16.89 -4.60
N LYS A 166 -4.95 -17.18 -4.96
CA LYS A 166 -4.42 -18.55 -5.08
C LYS A 166 -4.51 -19.34 -3.77
N THR A 167 -4.25 -18.71 -2.63
CA THR A 167 -4.27 -19.35 -1.31
C THR A 167 -5.65 -19.92 -0.97
N ASP A 168 -6.73 -19.22 -1.30
CA ASP A 168 -8.11 -19.60 -0.97
C ASP A 168 -8.54 -20.90 -1.66
N VAL A 169 -7.98 -21.17 -2.83
CA VAL A 169 -8.23 -22.39 -3.59
C VAL A 169 -7.21 -23.50 -3.30
N GLY A 170 -6.30 -23.28 -2.35
CA GLY A 170 -5.20 -24.19 -2.07
C GLY A 170 -4.17 -24.26 -3.20
N GLY A 171 -4.08 -23.22 -4.02
CA GLY A 171 -3.19 -23.06 -5.16
C GLY A 171 -1.80 -22.54 -4.81
N VAL A 172 -1.39 -22.61 -3.55
CA VAL A 172 -0.04 -22.25 -3.08
C VAL A 172 0.47 -23.34 -2.14
N VAL A 173 1.68 -23.85 -2.39
CA VAL A 173 2.37 -24.80 -1.54
C VAL A 173 3.77 -24.26 -1.24
N LEU A 174 4.11 -24.13 0.03
CA LEU A 174 5.37 -23.56 0.52
C LEU A 174 6.30 -24.65 1.06
N ASN A 175 7.60 -24.34 1.16
CA ASN A 175 8.62 -25.20 1.76
C ASN A 175 8.68 -26.61 1.15
N ILE A 176 8.61 -26.71 -0.17
CA ILE A 176 8.87 -27.98 -0.86
C ILE A 176 10.38 -28.21 -0.82
N ASP A 177 10.84 -29.29 -0.20
CA ASP A 177 12.26 -29.54 0.07
C ASP A 177 12.95 -30.46 -0.96
N ASP A 178 12.18 -31.27 -1.70
CA ASP A 178 12.71 -32.21 -2.69
C ASP A 178 11.72 -32.58 -3.82
N ASP A 179 12.21 -33.33 -4.81
CA ASP A 179 11.42 -33.77 -5.98
C ASP A 179 10.22 -34.67 -5.61
N GLN A 180 10.32 -35.47 -4.54
CA GLN A 180 9.24 -36.37 -4.12
C GLN A 180 8.12 -35.59 -3.43
N GLU A 181 8.46 -34.60 -2.63
CA GLU A 181 7.49 -33.67 -2.04
C GLU A 181 6.87 -32.78 -3.12
N LEU A 182 7.64 -32.33 -4.11
CA LEU A 182 7.14 -31.56 -5.24
C LEU A 182 6.07 -32.33 -6.01
N GLU A 183 6.34 -33.58 -6.38
CA GLU A 183 5.38 -34.42 -7.10
C GLU A 183 4.08 -34.62 -6.32
N ARG A 184 4.18 -34.98 -5.03
CA ARG A 184 3.00 -35.13 -4.16
C ARG A 184 2.21 -33.84 -4.07
N SER A 185 2.90 -32.72 -3.85
CA SER A 185 2.28 -31.39 -3.75
C SER A 185 1.61 -30.96 -5.06
N TYR A 186 2.22 -31.28 -6.21
CA TYR A 186 1.73 -30.91 -7.53
C TYR A 186 0.38 -31.56 -7.81
N GLN A 187 0.28 -32.87 -7.55
CA GLN A 187 -0.95 -33.62 -7.72
C GLN A 187 -2.05 -33.13 -6.76
N VAL A 188 -1.72 -32.94 -5.47
CA VAL A 188 -2.67 -32.48 -4.45
C VAL A 188 -3.20 -31.08 -4.77
N MET A 189 -2.31 -30.15 -5.15
CA MET A 189 -2.68 -28.77 -5.49
C MET A 189 -3.64 -28.74 -6.68
N LEU A 190 -3.30 -29.40 -7.79
CA LEU A 190 -4.16 -29.42 -8.98
C LEU A 190 -5.51 -30.09 -8.71
N SER A 191 -5.55 -31.12 -7.87
CA SER A 191 -6.80 -31.76 -7.45
C SER A 191 -7.70 -30.78 -6.68
N LYS A 192 -7.14 -30.07 -5.68
CA LYS A 192 -7.88 -29.08 -4.87
C LYS A 192 -8.41 -27.92 -5.71
N VAL A 193 -7.59 -27.40 -6.64
CA VAL A 193 -7.99 -26.31 -7.53
C VAL A 193 -9.15 -26.75 -8.43
N ARG A 194 -9.08 -27.95 -9.03
CA ARG A 194 -10.17 -28.50 -9.86
C ARG A 194 -11.45 -28.78 -9.07
N GLU A 195 -11.33 -29.20 -7.82
CA GLU A 195 -12.48 -29.44 -6.95
C GLU A 195 -13.22 -28.13 -6.61
N LYS A 196 -12.46 -27.08 -6.26
CA LYS A 196 -13.03 -25.79 -5.87
C LYS A 196 -13.48 -24.94 -7.06
N LEU A 197 -12.74 -24.97 -8.16
CA LEU A 197 -13.01 -24.21 -9.38
C LEU A 197 -12.90 -25.12 -10.62
N PRO A 198 -13.92 -25.96 -10.91
CA PRO A 198 -13.88 -26.92 -12.01
C PRO A 198 -13.70 -26.29 -13.39
N ASN A 199 -14.15 -25.05 -13.56
CA ASN A 199 -14.11 -24.33 -14.83
C ASN A 199 -12.89 -23.40 -14.97
N ALA A 200 -12.03 -23.31 -13.95
CA ALA A 200 -10.85 -22.44 -14.02
C ALA A 200 -9.83 -22.99 -15.01
N LYS A 201 -9.36 -22.12 -15.90
CA LYS A 201 -8.29 -22.41 -16.85
C LYS A 201 -6.95 -22.35 -16.14
N VAL A 202 -6.40 -23.49 -15.75
CA VAL A 202 -5.02 -23.59 -15.25
C VAL A 202 -4.05 -23.63 -16.44
N THR A 203 -3.17 -22.63 -16.55
CA THR A 203 -2.20 -22.51 -17.65
C THR A 203 -0.82 -23.07 -17.28
N GLY A 204 -0.57 -23.32 -15.99
CA GLY A 204 0.65 -23.96 -15.51
C GLY A 204 0.78 -23.87 -13.98
N VAL A 205 2.01 -24.07 -13.51
CA VAL A 205 2.41 -23.79 -12.12
C VAL A 205 3.68 -22.95 -12.12
N SER A 206 3.73 -21.93 -11.27
CA SER A 206 4.95 -21.18 -11.00
C SER A 206 5.77 -21.91 -9.93
N ILE A 207 7.03 -22.19 -10.23
CA ILE A 207 8.03 -22.68 -9.27
C ILE A 207 8.95 -21.53 -8.93
N GLN A 208 9.02 -21.18 -7.65
CA GLN A 208 9.65 -19.98 -7.15
C GLN A 208 10.61 -20.30 -6.00
N LYS A 209 11.72 -19.58 -5.88
CA LYS A 209 12.63 -19.70 -4.73
C LYS A 209 11.89 -19.35 -3.42
N MET A 210 12.00 -20.21 -2.41
CA MET A 210 11.49 -19.88 -1.07
C MET A 210 12.37 -18.80 -0.43
N VAL A 211 11.77 -17.66 -0.11
CA VAL A 211 12.44 -16.54 0.58
C VAL A 211 11.99 -16.50 2.04
N LYS A 212 12.94 -16.28 2.95
CA LYS A 212 12.67 -16.10 4.38
C LYS A 212 12.92 -14.65 4.75
N GLY A 213 12.07 -14.10 5.62
CA GLY A 213 12.19 -12.74 6.09
C GLY A 213 11.04 -12.34 6.99
N ARG A 214 11.02 -11.06 7.36
CA ARG A 214 9.88 -10.42 8.02
C ARG A 214 8.93 -9.95 6.93
N GLU A 215 7.68 -10.40 6.96
CA GLU A 215 6.68 -10.02 5.97
C GLU A 215 6.20 -8.59 6.22
N VAL A 216 6.21 -7.78 5.17
CA VAL A 216 5.59 -6.45 5.10
C VAL A 216 4.71 -6.37 3.86
N ILE A 217 3.81 -5.39 3.84
CA ILE A 217 3.01 -5.04 2.68
C ILE A 217 3.41 -3.64 2.25
N VAL A 218 3.61 -3.47 0.95
CA VAL A 218 3.80 -2.16 0.33
C VAL A 218 2.82 -2.10 -0.83
N GLY A 219 1.93 -1.11 -0.79
CA GLY A 219 0.93 -0.91 -1.83
C GLY A 219 0.91 0.53 -2.31
N MET A 220 0.32 0.74 -3.48
CA MET A 220 -0.01 2.03 -4.03
C MET A 220 -1.38 1.95 -4.69
N VAL A 221 -2.24 2.90 -4.39
CA VAL A 221 -3.51 3.11 -5.08
C VAL A 221 -3.57 4.54 -5.55
N ARG A 222 -4.14 4.76 -6.72
CA ARG A 222 -4.43 6.11 -7.20
C ARG A 222 -5.81 6.54 -6.73
N ASP A 223 -5.85 7.53 -5.85
CA ASP A 223 -7.07 8.15 -5.36
C ASP A 223 -7.47 9.34 -6.23
N ASP A 224 -8.77 9.53 -6.46
CA ASP A 224 -9.31 10.59 -7.30
C ASP A 224 -9.02 12.01 -6.79
N GLN A 225 -8.92 12.18 -5.46
CA GLN A 225 -8.69 13.48 -4.82
C GLN A 225 -7.21 13.71 -4.51
N PHE A 226 -6.53 12.66 -4.06
CA PHE A 226 -5.17 12.75 -3.53
C PHE A 226 -4.08 12.32 -4.51
N GLY A 227 -4.45 11.71 -5.65
CA GLY A 227 -3.48 11.12 -6.56
C GLY A 227 -2.89 9.83 -5.98
N PRO A 228 -1.61 9.49 -6.26
CA PRO A 228 -1.04 8.24 -5.78
C PRO A 228 -0.83 8.24 -4.25
N VAL A 229 -1.48 7.31 -3.57
CA VAL A 229 -1.37 7.07 -2.13
C VAL A 229 -0.62 5.76 -1.91
N ILE A 230 0.52 5.83 -1.24
CA ILE A 230 1.36 4.69 -0.90
C ILE A 230 0.99 4.22 0.50
N THR A 231 0.80 2.91 0.65
CA THR A 231 0.50 2.24 1.91
C THR A 231 1.66 1.34 2.31
N PHE A 232 2.03 1.37 3.58
CA PHE A 232 3.01 0.47 4.19
C PHE A 232 2.44 -0.17 5.45
N GLY A 233 2.70 -1.46 5.68
CA GLY A 233 2.28 -2.15 6.90
C GLY A 233 3.06 -3.44 7.14
N LEU A 234 2.94 -4.01 8.35
CA LEU A 234 3.50 -5.33 8.66
C LEU A 234 2.58 -6.43 8.13
N GLY A 235 3.11 -7.35 7.32
CA GLY A 235 2.33 -8.41 6.65
C GLY A 235 1.83 -9.51 7.59
N GLY A 236 1.12 -10.49 6.99
CA GLY A 236 0.47 -11.58 7.71
C GLY A 236 -0.76 -11.13 8.51
N ILE A 237 -1.04 -11.82 9.62
CA ILE A 237 -2.22 -11.59 10.47
C ILE A 237 -2.37 -10.15 10.99
N PHE A 238 -1.29 -9.37 10.99
CA PHE A 238 -1.26 -8.03 11.56
C PHE A 238 -1.94 -6.99 10.65
N VAL A 239 -1.92 -7.14 9.32
CA VAL A 239 -2.69 -6.26 8.43
C VAL A 239 -4.18 -6.62 8.46
N GLU A 240 -4.52 -7.90 8.35
CA GLU A 240 -5.93 -8.34 8.26
C GLU A 240 -6.74 -8.03 9.53
N ILE A 241 -6.12 -8.20 10.70
CA ILE A 241 -6.80 -8.05 12.00
C ILE A 241 -6.52 -6.69 12.64
N LEU A 242 -5.27 -6.22 12.65
CA LEU A 242 -4.93 -4.99 13.38
C LEU A 242 -5.01 -3.72 12.54
N ARG A 243 -5.06 -3.83 11.19
CA ARG A 243 -5.01 -2.70 10.26
C ARG A 243 -3.86 -1.73 10.60
N ASP A 244 -2.70 -2.29 10.95
CA ASP A 244 -1.52 -1.53 11.34
C ASP A 244 -0.73 -1.06 10.12
N VAL A 245 -1.26 -0.02 9.48
CA VAL A 245 -0.73 0.56 8.25
C VAL A 245 -0.47 2.06 8.40
N THR A 246 0.46 2.56 7.62
CA THR A 246 0.73 3.98 7.43
C THR A 246 0.57 4.33 5.95
N GLN A 247 0.18 5.57 5.68
CA GLN A 247 -0.07 6.04 4.32
C GLN A 247 0.65 7.36 4.08
N GLY A 248 1.09 7.56 2.84
CA GLY A 248 1.72 8.79 2.38
C GLY A 248 1.32 9.08 0.94
N ILE A 249 1.12 10.36 0.62
CA ILE A 249 0.78 10.81 -0.74
C ILE A 249 2.07 11.04 -1.51
N ALA A 250 2.22 10.43 -2.68
CA ALA A 250 3.38 10.61 -3.54
C ALA A 250 3.44 12.02 -4.16
N PRO A 251 4.63 12.57 -4.45
CA PRO A 251 5.95 11.97 -4.23
C PRO A 251 6.36 12.00 -2.75
N LEU A 252 7.05 10.94 -2.30
CA LEU A 252 7.63 10.83 -0.96
C LEU A 252 9.14 11.01 -1.01
N ASP A 253 9.69 11.75 -0.04
CA ASP A 253 11.12 11.79 0.21
C ASP A 253 11.57 10.69 1.21
N ARG A 254 12.89 10.55 1.40
CA ARG A 254 13.43 9.54 2.33
C ARG A 254 12.90 9.74 3.75
N ASP A 255 12.83 10.97 4.22
CA ASP A 255 12.37 11.27 5.58
C ASP A 255 10.90 10.92 5.76
N ASP A 256 10.06 11.13 4.73
CA ASP A 256 8.67 10.70 4.71
C ASP A 256 8.55 9.20 4.86
N VAL A 257 9.29 8.43 4.05
CA VAL A 257 9.28 6.98 4.08
C VAL A 257 9.82 6.44 5.40
N GLU A 258 10.91 6.99 5.93
CA GLU A 258 11.46 6.59 7.23
C GLU A 258 10.45 6.83 8.36
N ARG A 259 9.74 7.96 8.34
CA ARG A 259 8.67 8.21 9.30
C ARG A 259 7.51 7.23 9.12
N MET A 260 7.08 6.96 7.89
CA MET A 260 6.02 5.99 7.60
C MET A 260 6.39 4.61 8.15
N VAL A 261 7.61 4.14 7.93
CA VAL A 261 8.07 2.82 8.40
C VAL A 261 8.15 2.77 9.93
N ARG A 262 8.59 3.85 10.59
CA ARG A 262 8.69 3.91 12.06
C ARG A 262 7.34 4.08 12.77
N SER A 263 6.30 4.52 12.06
CA SER A 263 5.02 4.90 12.66
C SER A 263 4.03 3.75 12.80
N ILE A 264 4.29 2.58 12.22
CA ILE A 264 3.47 1.39 12.48
C ILE A 264 3.68 0.93 13.93
N ARG A 265 2.61 0.48 14.60
CA ARG A 265 2.70 0.01 16.00
C ARG A 265 3.62 -1.20 16.12
N ALA A 266 3.67 -2.03 15.09
CA ALA A 266 4.49 -3.23 15.03
C ALA A 266 5.94 -2.99 14.57
N TYR A 267 6.39 -1.73 14.44
CA TYR A 267 7.78 -1.40 14.09
C TYR A 267 8.85 -2.14 14.93
N PRO A 268 8.67 -2.39 16.24
CA PRO A 268 9.63 -3.17 17.03
C PRO A 268 9.90 -4.59 16.48
N MET A 269 8.96 -5.18 15.72
CA MET A 269 9.19 -6.48 15.07
C MET A 269 10.17 -6.37 13.89
N LEU A 270 10.18 -5.23 13.20
CA LEU A 270 11.13 -4.90 12.13
C LEU A 270 12.48 -4.46 12.69
N ALA A 271 12.49 -3.63 13.73
CA ALA A 271 13.73 -3.16 14.38
C ALA A 271 14.48 -4.26 15.15
N GLY A 272 13.88 -5.46 15.29
CA GLY A 272 14.43 -6.57 16.03
C GLY A 272 13.95 -6.58 17.48
N ALA A 273 13.50 -7.75 17.93
CA ALA A 273 13.09 -7.99 19.31
C ALA A 273 13.64 -9.34 19.78
N ARG A 274 13.97 -9.45 21.08
CA ARG A 274 14.36 -10.71 21.76
C ARG A 274 15.52 -11.45 21.06
N GLY A 275 16.63 -10.76 20.79
CA GLY A 275 17.86 -11.37 20.25
C GLY A 275 17.85 -11.66 18.75
N LYS A 276 16.77 -11.30 18.04
CA LYS A 276 16.77 -11.30 16.56
C LYS A 276 17.48 -10.05 16.04
N ARG A 277 18.21 -10.20 14.93
CA ARG A 277 18.80 -9.06 14.21
C ARG A 277 17.71 -8.08 13.77
N PRO A 278 18.02 -6.80 13.55
CA PRO A 278 17.11 -5.88 12.87
C PRO A 278 16.89 -6.34 11.42
N GLY A 279 15.74 -5.98 10.86
CA GLY A 279 15.49 -6.10 9.42
C GLY A 279 16.27 -5.07 8.62
N ASP A 280 16.42 -5.30 7.32
CA ASP A 280 17.06 -4.35 6.40
C ASP A 280 16.15 -3.14 6.09
N ILE A 281 16.01 -2.26 7.08
CA ILE A 281 15.21 -1.04 6.98
C ILE A 281 15.69 -0.12 5.87
N PRO A 282 17.01 0.12 5.67
CA PRO A 282 17.48 0.93 4.54
C PRO A 282 17.00 0.38 3.18
N ALA A 283 17.11 -0.93 2.95
CA ALA A 283 16.62 -1.52 1.70
C ALA A 283 15.09 -1.46 1.56
N LEU A 284 14.35 -1.56 2.67
CA LEU A 284 12.89 -1.36 2.66
C LEU A 284 12.51 0.07 2.27
N VAL A 285 13.23 1.07 2.81
CA VAL A 285 13.03 2.48 2.46
C VAL A 285 13.29 2.72 0.97
N GLU A 286 14.35 2.12 0.40
CA GLU A 286 14.61 2.21 -1.05
C GLU A 286 13.46 1.67 -1.88
N ILE A 287 12.88 0.52 -1.51
CA ILE A 287 11.77 -0.06 -2.26
C ILE A 287 10.55 0.86 -2.23
N ILE A 288 10.19 1.44 -1.07
CA ILE A 288 9.04 2.34 -0.97
C ILE A 288 9.29 3.63 -1.77
N LEU A 289 10.52 4.15 -1.80
CA LEU A 289 10.89 5.27 -2.66
C LEU A 289 10.75 4.93 -4.15
N LYS A 290 11.16 3.72 -4.56
CA LYS A 290 10.96 3.23 -5.94
C LYS A 290 9.48 3.12 -6.30
N ILE A 291 8.63 2.67 -5.38
CA ILE A 291 7.18 2.67 -5.58
C ILE A 291 6.65 4.09 -5.72
N SER A 292 7.16 5.03 -4.93
CA SER A 292 6.78 6.44 -5.05
C SER A 292 7.15 7.03 -6.40
N GLN A 293 8.37 6.78 -6.88
CA GLN A 293 8.80 7.18 -8.21
C GLN A 293 7.94 6.55 -9.31
N MET A 294 7.73 5.22 -9.25
CA MET A 294 6.90 4.48 -10.20
C MET A 294 5.47 5.04 -10.28
N ALA A 295 4.88 5.39 -9.14
CA ALA A 295 3.53 5.95 -9.08
C ALA A 295 3.40 7.32 -9.77
N MET A 296 4.48 8.10 -9.77
CA MET A 296 4.55 9.40 -10.45
C MET A 296 4.83 9.27 -11.95
N GLU A 297 5.66 8.29 -12.34
CA GLU A 297 6.13 8.13 -13.72
C GLU A 297 5.23 7.23 -14.59
N VAL A 298 4.36 6.42 -13.97
CA VAL A 298 3.44 5.51 -14.67
C VAL A 298 1.99 5.89 -14.35
N PRO A 299 1.41 6.91 -15.03
CA PRO A 299 0.04 7.39 -14.78
C PRO A 299 -1.06 6.34 -15.00
N ASP A 300 -0.75 5.34 -15.84
CA ASP A 300 -1.60 4.20 -16.16
C ASP A 300 -1.73 3.21 -15.01
N LEU A 301 -0.79 3.22 -14.05
CA LEU A 301 -0.83 2.38 -12.87
C LEU A 301 -1.91 2.91 -11.92
N GLU A 302 -2.93 2.09 -11.70
CA GLU A 302 -4.07 2.38 -10.83
C GLU A 302 -3.86 1.78 -9.45
N GLU A 303 -3.40 0.53 -9.40
CA GLU A 303 -3.14 -0.21 -8.18
C GLU A 303 -1.88 -1.06 -8.34
N LEU A 304 -1.04 -1.08 -7.31
CA LEU A 304 0.07 -2.01 -7.14
C LEU A 304 0.07 -2.47 -5.69
N GLU A 305 0.04 -3.78 -5.45
CA GLU A 305 0.24 -4.35 -4.13
C GLU A 305 1.36 -5.39 -4.17
N MET A 306 2.37 -5.19 -3.32
CA MET A 306 3.39 -6.20 -3.04
C MET A 306 3.09 -6.83 -1.68
N ASN A 307 2.55 -8.04 -1.71
CA ASN A 307 2.07 -8.73 -0.52
C ASN A 307 2.28 -10.27 -0.63
N PRO A 308 3.32 -10.83 0.00
CA PRO A 308 4.26 -10.16 0.91
C PRO A 308 5.49 -9.56 0.19
N VAL A 309 6.08 -8.56 0.84
CA VAL A 309 7.48 -8.17 0.69
C VAL A 309 8.25 -8.79 1.86
N MET A 310 9.33 -9.51 1.56
CA MET A 310 10.18 -10.17 2.54
C MET A 310 11.37 -9.28 2.90
N VAL A 311 11.39 -8.79 4.14
CA VAL A 311 12.50 -8.00 4.68
C VAL A 311 13.50 -8.95 5.34
N GLY A 312 14.68 -9.09 4.74
CA GLY A 312 15.77 -9.87 5.28
C GLY A 312 16.36 -9.25 6.56
N ASP A 313 17.37 -9.89 7.12
CA ASP A 313 18.19 -9.26 8.16
C ASP A 313 19.00 -8.10 7.56
N GLU A 314 19.41 -7.16 8.39
CA GLU A 314 20.23 -6.01 7.99
C GLU A 314 21.41 -6.43 7.09
N GLY A 315 21.50 -5.80 5.91
CA GLY A 315 22.52 -6.07 4.89
C GLY A 315 22.21 -7.21 3.93
N THR A 316 21.06 -7.88 4.07
CA THR A 316 20.65 -8.99 3.18
C THR A 316 19.59 -8.57 2.15
N GLY A 317 19.07 -7.35 2.24
CA GLY A 317 18.12 -6.77 1.30
C GLY A 317 16.66 -7.16 1.55
N VAL A 318 15.82 -6.81 0.58
CA VAL A 318 14.37 -6.96 0.61
C VAL A 318 13.90 -7.50 -0.74
N ILE A 319 12.95 -8.43 -0.72
CA ILE A 319 12.46 -9.13 -1.93
C ILE A 319 10.93 -9.06 -1.99
N ALA A 320 10.38 -8.53 -3.07
CA ALA A 320 8.95 -8.57 -3.35
C ALA A 320 8.55 -9.96 -3.87
N VAL A 321 7.85 -10.75 -3.05
CA VAL A 321 7.53 -12.16 -3.35
C VAL A 321 6.36 -12.27 -4.32
N ASP A 322 5.41 -11.37 -4.16
CA ASP A 322 4.15 -11.30 -4.89
C ASP A 322 3.91 -9.87 -5.37
N ALA A 323 3.19 -9.76 -6.49
CA ALA A 323 2.82 -8.49 -7.11
C ALA A 323 1.43 -8.62 -7.73
N LEU A 324 0.50 -7.81 -7.25
CA LEU A 324 -0.80 -7.57 -7.88
C LEU A 324 -0.75 -6.19 -8.54
N VAL A 325 -1.10 -6.11 -9.81
CA VAL A 325 -1.08 -4.84 -10.55
C VAL A 325 -2.33 -4.68 -11.39
N THR A 326 -2.94 -3.51 -11.28
CA THR A 326 -4.09 -3.08 -12.10
C THR A 326 -3.74 -1.77 -12.79
N ILE A 327 -4.08 -1.69 -14.08
CA ILE A 327 -3.94 -0.48 -14.89
C ILE A 327 -5.30 0.17 -15.16
N LYS A 328 -5.29 1.48 -15.41
CA LYS A 328 -6.49 2.24 -15.76
C LYS A 328 -7.15 1.72 -17.03
N GLY A 329 -8.48 1.61 -17.01
CA GLY A 329 -9.27 1.49 -18.23
C GLY A 329 -9.04 2.69 -19.16
N GLU A 330 -9.12 2.48 -20.47
CA GLU A 330 -9.19 3.60 -21.40
C GLU A 330 -10.49 4.38 -21.10
N GLN A 331 -10.37 5.66 -20.76
CA GLN A 331 -11.53 6.55 -20.71
C GLN A 331 -12.05 6.70 -22.15
N GLN A 332 -13.32 6.32 -22.39
CA GLN A 332 -14.03 6.72 -23.60
C GLN A 332 -14.32 8.22 -23.58
#